data_AF-A0A139MD74-F1
#
_entry.id   AF-A0A139MD74-F1
#
_cell.length_a   1.000
_cell.length_b   1.000
_cell.length_c   1.000
_cell.angle_alpha   90.00
_cell.angle_beta   90.00
_cell.angle_gamma   90.00
#
_symmetry.space_group_name_H-M   'P 1'
#
loop_
_entity.id
_entity.type
_entity.pdbx_description
1 polymer ?
#
loop_
_entity_poly.entity_id
_entity_poly.type
_entity_poly.pdbx_seq_one_letter_code
_entity_poly.pdbx_strand_id
1 'polypeptide(L)'
;MLRLTENGIDDIVKSTKRCTEDLHRKILQLQQMHFNEAVVYLSENFEVLQTPLIVDHNKFLVGYHSENIRQFAPRYYRMSSIFLHQYKRQI
;
A
#
# COMPACT_ATOMS: atom_id res chain seq x y z
N MET A 1 2.20 6.70 -9.45
CA MET A 1 2.25 5.77 -8.31
C MET A 1 3.55 5.89 -7.55
N LEU A 2 4.70 5.40 -8.05
CA LEU A 2 5.98 5.46 -7.31
C LEU A 2 6.49 6.89 -7.01
N ARG A 3 6.03 7.91 -7.73
CA ARG A 3 6.28 9.32 -7.39
C ARG A 3 5.60 9.79 -6.10
N LEU A 4 4.67 9.00 -5.57
CA LEU A 4 3.92 9.27 -4.33
C LEU A 4 4.51 8.51 -3.13
N THR A 5 5.62 7.78 -3.30
CA THR A 5 6.32 7.03 -2.23
C THR A 5 7.62 7.74 -1.86
N GLU A 6 8.10 7.54 -0.63
CA GLU A 6 9.36 8.14 -0.16
C GLU A 6 10.57 7.30 -0.59
N ASN A 7 10.44 5.96 -0.55
CA ASN A 7 11.51 5.03 -0.85
C ASN A 7 11.28 4.25 -2.17
N GLY A 8 10.37 4.72 -3.03
CA GLY A 8 10.16 4.09 -4.33
C GLY A 8 9.51 2.71 -4.23
N ILE A 9 10.19 1.69 -4.75
CA ILE A 9 9.70 0.30 -4.81
C ILE A 9 9.65 -0.35 -3.42
N ASP A 10 10.57 0.00 -2.53
CA ASP A 10 10.63 -0.60 -1.19
C ASP A 10 9.34 -0.37 -0.39
N ASP A 11 8.68 0.78 -0.62
CA ASP A 11 7.43 1.12 0.05
C ASP A 11 6.23 0.29 -0.42
N ILE A 12 6.32 -0.43 -1.55
CA ILE A 12 5.20 -1.19 -2.15
C ILE A 12 5.36 -2.71 -2.04
N VAL A 13 6.50 -3.17 -1.53
CA VAL A 13 6.87 -4.58 -1.40
C VAL A 13 6.47 -5.13 -0.03
N LYS A 14 6.14 -6.41 0.05
CA LYS A 14 5.80 -7.08 1.31
C LYS A 14 6.94 -7.06 2.30
N SER A 15 6.59 -7.00 3.58
CA SER A 15 7.57 -7.15 4.65
C SER A 15 8.23 -8.53 4.65
N THR A 16 9.57 -8.54 4.70
CA THR A 16 10.38 -9.75 4.82
C THR A 16 10.26 -10.47 6.17
N LYS A 17 9.64 -9.83 7.17
CA LYS A 17 9.55 -10.36 8.54
C LYS A 17 8.52 -11.49 8.70
N ARG A 18 7.57 -11.60 7.78
CA ARG A 18 6.45 -12.56 7.84
C ARG A 18 6.11 -13.11 6.45
N CYS A 19 7.13 -13.63 5.76
CA CYS A 19 6.99 -14.26 4.45
C CYS A 19 7.59 -15.66 4.44
N THR A 20 7.20 -16.47 3.46
CA THR A 20 7.88 -17.73 3.17
C THR A 20 9.32 -17.47 2.69
N GLU A 21 10.19 -18.48 2.79
CA GLU A 21 11.58 -18.35 2.31
C GLU A 21 11.65 -18.02 0.82
N ASP A 22 10.79 -18.63 0.00
CA ASP A 22 10.74 -18.35 -1.43
C ASP A 22 10.40 -16.90 -1.71
N LEU A 23 9.38 -16.36 -1.03
CA LEU A 23 8.98 -14.97 -1.16
C LEU A 23 10.08 -14.02 -0.65
N HIS A 24 10.77 -14.39 0.42
CA HIS A 24 11.92 -13.64 0.93
C HIS A 24 13.03 -13.53 -0.11
N ARG A 25 13.38 -14.64 -0.78
CA ARG A 25 14.40 -14.65 -1.85
C ARG A 25 14.01 -13.78 -3.03
N LYS A 26 12.73 -13.83 -3.45
CA LYS A 26 12.21 -12.98 -4.52
C LYS A 26 12.34 -11.48 -4.18
N ILE A 27 12.04 -11.11 -2.93
CA ILE A 27 12.20 -9.73 -2.45
C ILE A 27 13.67 -9.30 -2.48
N LEU A 28 14.58 -10.14 -1.97
CA LEU A 28 16.02 -9.83 -1.98
C LEU A 28 16.58 -9.71 -3.41
N GLN A 29 16.08 -10.53 -4.34
CA GLN A 29 16.47 -10.45 -5.74
C GLN A 29 16.01 -9.13 -6.37
N LEU A 30 14.76 -8.72 -6.11
CA LEU A 30 14.21 -7.45 -6.57
C LEU A 30 15.06 -6.24 -6.11
N GLN A 31 15.57 -6.25 -4.88
CA GLN A 31 16.38 -5.17 -4.31
C GLN A 31 17.74 -4.98 -5.00
N GLN A 32 18.20 -5.96 -5.77
CA GLN A 32 19.46 -5.89 -6.51
C GLN A 32 19.28 -5.45 -7.96
N MET A 33 18.03 -5.30 -8.43
CA MET A 33 17.72 -4.98 -9.81
C MET A 33 17.75 -3.48 -10.09
N HIS A 34 18.11 -3.10 -11.31
CA HIS A 34 17.85 -1.74 -11.77
C HIS A 34 16.36 -1.50 -11.94
N PHE A 35 15.94 -0.23 -11.90
CA PHE A 35 14.52 0.15 -11.91
C PHE A 35 13.72 -0.50 -13.06
N ASN A 36 14.25 -0.49 -14.28
CA ASN A 36 13.55 -1.06 -15.44
C ASN A 36 13.39 -2.59 -15.32
N GLU A 37 14.40 -3.28 -14.81
CA GLU A 37 14.37 -4.72 -14.57
C GLU A 37 13.39 -5.06 -13.45
N ALA A 38 13.40 -4.27 -12.37
CA ALA A 38 12.47 -4.39 -11.25
C ALA A 38 11.01 -4.24 -11.70
N VAL A 39 10.72 -3.30 -12.62
CA VAL A 39 9.37 -3.12 -13.18
C VAL A 39 8.92 -4.37 -13.95
N VAL A 40 9.78 -4.95 -14.79
CA VAL A 40 9.48 -6.19 -15.51
C VAL A 40 9.30 -7.34 -14.53
N TYR A 41 10.22 -7.50 -13.57
CA TYR A 41 10.16 -8.56 -12.57
C TYR A 41 8.89 -8.53 -11.73
N LEU A 42 8.44 -7.34 -11.32
CA LEU A 42 7.20 -7.16 -10.57
C LEU A 42 5.96 -7.56 -11.38
N SER A 43 5.98 -7.40 -12.70
CA SER A 43 4.91 -7.84 -13.58
C SER A 43 4.80 -9.36 -13.70
N GLU A 44 5.88 -10.08 -13.38
CA GLU A 44 5.92 -11.54 -13.37
C GLU A 44 5.72 -12.13 -11.96
N ASN A 45 6.01 -11.35 -10.91
CA ASN A 45 6.02 -11.80 -9.52
C ASN A 45 5.17 -10.88 -8.62
N PHE A 46 3.87 -10.73 -8.94
CA PHE A 46 2.96 -9.85 -8.21
C PHE A 46 2.81 -10.19 -6.72
N GLU A 47 3.05 -11.44 -6.32
CA GLU A 47 3.00 -11.87 -4.93
C GLU A 47 4.03 -11.18 -4.03
N VAL A 48 5.05 -10.54 -4.62
CA VAL A 48 6.05 -9.72 -3.92
C VAL A 48 5.44 -8.40 -3.42
N LEU A 49 4.38 -7.91 -4.07
CA LEU A 49 3.74 -6.64 -3.73
C LEU A 49 2.84 -6.76 -2.50
N GLN A 50 2.86 -5.72 -1.67
CA GLN A 50 1.96 -5.61 -0.52
C GLN A 50 0.56 -5.26 -1.00
N THR A 51 -0.41 -6.15 -0.74
CA THR A 51 -1.81 -5.98 -1.19
C THR A 51 -2.74 -5.60 -0.03
N PRO A 52 -3.78 -4.78 -0.25
CA PRO A 52 -4.14 -4.13 -1.51
C PRO A 52 -3.23 -2.94 -1.87
N LEU A 53 -3.11 -2.63 -3.16
CA LEU A 53 -2.51 -1.39 -3.68
C LEU A 53 -3.63 -0.54 -4.26
N ILE A 54 -3.89 0.63 -3.67
CA ILE A 54 -4.99 1.52 -4.11
C ILE A 54 -4.40 2.86 -4.55
N VAL A 55 -4.69 3.27 -5.79
CA VAL A 55 -4.16 4.49 -6.40
C VAL A 55 -5.33 5.40 -6.80
N ASP A 56 -5.22 6.68 -6.46
CA ASP A 56 -6.05 7.78 -6.96
C ASP A 56 -5.08 8.89 -7.45
N HIS A 57 -5.59 10.00 -8.00
CA HIS A 57 -4.75 11.05 -8.61
C HIS A 57 -3.61 11.53 -7.68
N ASN A 58 -3.93 11.76 -6.40
CA ASN A 58 -2.98 12.27 -5.40
C ASN A 58 -2.90 11.40 -4.14
N LYS A 59 -3.42 10.17 -4.20
CA LYS A 59 -3.47 9.28 -3.03
C LYS A 59 -2.96 7.92 -3.41
N PHE A 60 -2.23 7.33 -2.48
CA PHE A 60 -1.68 6.01 -2.64
C PHE A 60 -1.77 5.25 -1.32
N LEU A 61 -2.32 4.03 -1.37
CA LEU A 61 -2.38 3.12 -0.24
C LEU A 61 -1.60 1.86 -0.58
N VAL A 62 -0.75 1.46 0.35
CA VAL A 62 -0.06 0.18 0.34
C VAL A 62 -0.53 -0.65 1.53
N GLY A 63 -1.04 -1.84 1.25
CA GLY A 63 -1.60 -2.71 2.26
C GLY A 63 -2.89 -2.15 2.85
N TYR A 64 -3.31 -2.75 3.97
CA TYR A 64 -4.51 -2.33 4.69
C TYR A 64 -4.15 -1.65 6.00
N HIS A 65 -4.51 -0.37 6.11
CA HIS A 65 -4.57 0.34 7.37
C HIS A 65 -5.91 1.07 7.45
N SER A 66 -6.75 0.72 8.43
CA SER A 66 -8.13 1.21 8.58
C SER A 66 -8.23 2.73 8.69
N GLU A 67 -7.22 3.37 9.27
CA GLU A 67 -7.14 4.83 9.34
C GLU A 67 -6.87 5.46 7.96
N ASN A 68 -6.05 4.81 7.13
CA ASN A 68 -5.59 5.35 5.86
C ASN A 68 -6.59 5.09 4.72
N ILE A 69 -7.39 4.02 4.77
CA ILE A 69 -8.37 3.73 3.71
C ILE A 69 -9.44 4.84 3.58
N ARG A 70 -9.73 5.57 4.67
CA ARG A 70 -10.73 6.64 4.68
C ARG A 70 -10.38 7.83 3.78
N GLN A 71 -9.11 8.00 3.42
CA GLN A 71 -8.71 9.06 2.47
C GLN A 71 -9.33 8.86 1.08
N PHE A 72 -9.67 7.62 0.71
CA PHE A 72 -10.29 7.28 -0.57
C PHE A 72 -11.81 7.46 -0.57
N ALA A 73 -12.45 7.53 0.60
CA ALA A 73 -13.89 7.80 0.69
C ALA A 73 -14.20 9.26 0.27
N PRO A 74 -15.31 9.54 -0.44
CA PRO A 74 -15.74 10.90 -0.75
C PRO A 74 -15.89 11.80 0.49
N ARG A 75 -15.73 13.12 0.32
CA ARG A 75 -15.74 14.09 1.43
C ARG A 75 -16.99 14.00 2.31
N TYR A 76 -18.17 13.83 1.70
CA TYR A 76 -19.44 13.75 2.44
C TYR A 76 -19.51 12.50 3.34
N TYR A 77 -18.99 11.35 2.88
CA TYR A 77 -18.89 10.14 3.71
C TYR A 77 -17.92 10.32 4.88
N ARG A 78 -16.84 11.08 4.71
CA ARG A 78 -15.91 11.38 5.82
C ARG A 78 -16.54 12.27 6.89
N MET A 79 -17.39 13.21 6.48
CA MET A 79 -18.08 14.12 7.42
C MET A 79 -19.17 13.39 8.20
N SER A 80 -19.96 12.54 7.54
CA SER A 80 -21.02 11.76 8.22
C SER A 80 -20.45 10.79 9.26
N SER A 81 -19.32 10.14 8.98
CA SER A 81 -18.67 9.26 9.96
C SER A 81 -18.16 10.00 11.20
N ILE A 82 -17.61 11.22 11.03
CA ILE A 82 -17.15 12.05 12.16
C ILE A 82 -18.35 12.47 13.02
N PHE A 83 -19.43 12.93 12.37
CA PHE A 83 -20.65 13.34 13.05
C PHE A 83 -21.28 12.20 13.86
N LEU A 84 -21.41 11.01 13.27
CA LEU A 84 -21.93 9.82 13.95
C LEU A 84 -21.05 9.40 15.13
N HIS A 85 -19.73 9.48 15.01
CA HIS A 85 -18.80 9.13 16.09
C HIS A 85 -18.88 10.12 17.26
N GLN A 86 -19.03 11.43 16.98
CA GLN A 86 -19.23 12.45 18.01
C GLN A 86 -20.57 12.27 18.73
N TYR A 87 -21.64 11.97 17.99
CA TYR A 87 -22.96 11.72 18.55
C TYR A 87 -22.98 10.50 19.49
N LYS A 88 -22.32 9.38 19.09
CA LYS A 88 -22.22 8.18 19.93
C LYS A 88 -21.38 8.34 21.19
N ARG A 89 -20.53 9.38 21.31
CA ARG A 89 -19.78 9.68 22.55
C ARG A 89 -20.58 10.51 23.56
N GLN A 90 -21.74 11.04 23.18
CA GLN A 90 -22.60 11.86 24.05
C GLN A 90 -23.74 11.07 24.71
N ILE A 91 -23.81 9.76 24.46
CA ILE A 91 -24.76 8.80 25.04
C ILE A 91 -23.95 7.77 25.81
#